data_AF-A0AAV2IIS3-F1
#
_entry.id   AF-A0AAV2IIS3-F1
#
_cell.length_a   1.000
_cell.length_b   1.000
_cell.length_c   1.000
_cell.angle_alpha   90.00
_cell.angle_beta   90.00
_cell.angle_gamma   90.00
#
_symmetry.space_group_name_H-M   'P 1'
#
loop_
_entity.id
_entity.type
_entity.pdbx_description
1 polymer ?
#
loop_
_entity_poly.entity_id
_entity_poly.type
_entity_poly.pdbx_seq_one_letter_code
_entity_poly.pdbx_strand_id
1 'polypeptide(L)'
;MASLTRPNSFLRKALVFQTFISCGVAIIFPYGTSVGDTKLTSERSPEINLDPPFPYYGGKHQTLQVYEDGFITLDDTQARSAYLFDQLEVEFPSIVPWLARMDAGLSQGEITYRLTTNTTVLNEISAYSAKFVEFINFVPVYAFIAIWYNVGTAYYDNSTNNKVNSFQVLMTSDGSKSLVLFDYIRVEWVFFGDISFYTDYDGIENFPQFAIKTEVL
;
A
#
# COMPACT_ATOMS: atom_id res chain seq x y z
N MET A 1 26.93 -28.15 -29.12
CA MET A 1 25.87 -27.65 -28.21
C MET A 1 26.48 -26.56 -27.35
N ALA A 2 26.07 -25.30 -27.54
CA ALA A 2 26.49 -24.22 -26.66
C ALA A 2 25.58 -24.22 -25.43
N SER A 3 26.16 -24.42 -24.25
CA SER A 3 25.45 -24.19 -22.99
C SER A 3 25.29 -22.67 -22.82
N LEU A 4 24.06 -22.17 -22.96
CA LEU A 4 23.73 -20.82 -22.52
C LEU A 4 23.74 -20.82 -20.99
N THR A 5 24.90 -20.49 -20.43
CA THR A 5 25.06 -20.21 -18.99
C THR A 5 24.09 -19.09 -18.61
N ARG A 6 23.08 -19.43 -17.79
CA ARG A 6 22.15 -18.44 -17.22
C ARG A 6 22.98 -17.34 -16.52
N PRO A 7 22.70 -16.04 -16.75
CA PRO A 7 23.33 -14.97 -15.99
C PRO A 7 23.06 -15.17 -14.49
N ASN A 8 24.07 -14.95 -13.66
CA ASN A 8 24.02 -15.21 -12.21
C ASN A 8 22.83 -14.47 -11.55
N SER A 9 21.87 -15.23 -11.01
CA SER A 9 20.71 -14.71 -10.26
C SER A 9 21.07 -14.02 -8.92
N PHE A 10 22.36 -13.92 -8.59
CA PHE A 10 22.84 -13.33 -7.34
C PHE A 10 23.04 -11.80 -7.40
N LEU A 11 22.88 -11.18 -8.56
CA LEU A 11 23.15 -9.74 -8.81
C LEU A 11 21.90 -8.90 -9.15
N ARG A 12 20.74 -9.27 -8.59
CA ARG A 12 19.59 -8.34 -8.42
C ARG A 12 19.18 -8.19 -6.95
N LYS A 13 20.16 -8.18 -6.05
CA LYS A 13 19.99 -7.73 -4.66
C LYS A 13 20.01 -6.21 -4.58
N ALA A 14 18.88 -5.59 -4.91
CA ALA A 14 18.61 -4.19 -4.63
C ALA A 14 17.09 -3.94 -4.70
N LEU A 15 16.34 -4.44 -3.72
CA LEU A 15 15.04 -3.82 -3.41
C LEU A 15 15.36 -2.50 -2.71
N VAL A 16 15.56 -1.45 -3.51
CA VAL A 16 15.95 -0.13 -3.02
C VAL A 16 14.73 0.55 -2.37
N PHE A 17 14.53 0.25 -1.09
CA PHE A 17 13.76 1.11 -0.19
C PHE A 17 14.56 2.40 0.07
N GLN A 18 14.53 3.34 -0.87
CA GLN A 18 15.07 4.69 -0.66
C GLN A 18 14.06 5.55 0.10
N THR A 19 13.88 5.19 1.36
CA THR A 19 12.81 5.64 2.25
C THR A 19 13.19 6.95 2.95
N PHE A 20 13.17 8.08 2.23
CA PHE A 20 13.23 9.43 2.84
C PHE A 20 11.85 9.94 3.20
N ILE A 21 11.64 10.40 4.43
CA ILE A 21 10.35 10.94 4.84
C ILE A 21 10.51 11.86 6.07
N SER A 22 9.53 12.75 6.29
CA SER A 22 9.38 13.57 7.51
C SER A 22 7.91 13.97 7.73
N CYS A 23 7.32 13.61 8.89
CA CYS A 23 5.88 13.43 9.15
C CYS A 23 4.99 14.66 8.98
N GLY A 24 3.71 14.41 8.68
CA GLY A 24 2.62 15.38 8.82
C GLY A 24 1.39 14.75 9.47
N VAL A 25 0.72 15.47 10.38
CA VAL A 25 -0.47 15.02 11.15
C VAL A 25 -1.74 14.91 10.28
N ALA A 26 -1.59 14.91 8.96
CA ALA A 26 -2.68 15.05 8.00
C ALA A 26 -2.80 13.79 7.13
N ILE A 27 -3.69 12.89 7.57
CA ILE A 27 -4.43 11.97 6.70
C ILE A 27 -4.85 12.74 5.44
N ILE A 28 -4.31 12.39 4.27
CA ILE A 28 -4.54 13.18 3.05
C ILE A 28 -6.01 13.10 2.62
N PHE A 29 -6.62 11.90 2.71
CA PHE A 29 -8.01 11.67 2.28
C PHE A 29 -8.90 11.16 3.42
N PRO A 30 -10.10 11.74 3.62
CA PRO A 30 -11.04 11.27 4.63
C PRO A 30 -11.38 9.79 4.46
N TYR A 31 -11.35 9.04 5.57
CA TYR A 31 -11.59 7.61 5.61
C TYR A 31 -12.65 7.20 6.65
N GLY A 32 -13.03 5.93 6.62
CA GLY A 32 -13.94 5.29 7.55
C GLY A 32 -15.40 5.32 7.09
N THR A 33 -16.25 4.59 7.80
CA THR A 33 -17.65 4.37 7.41
C THR A 33 -18.47 5.66 7.31
N SER A 34 -18.10 6.71 8.05
CA SER A 34 -18.75 8.03 8.02
C SER A 34 -18.67 8.73 6.66
N VAL A 35 -17.68 8.39 5.84
CA VAL A 35 -17.49 8.90 4.47
C VAL A 35 -17.75 7.83 3.40
N GLY A 36 -18.37 6.71 3.79
CA GLY A 36 -18.78 5.63 2.89
C GLY A 36 -17.73 4.56 2.63
N ASP A 37 -16.67 4.46 3.44
CA ASP A 37 -15.70 3.36 3.31
C ASP A 37 -16.28 2.04 3.82
N THR A 38 -15.91 0.95 3.16
CA THR A 38 -16.19 -0.41 3.59
C THR A 38 -15.12 -0.87 4.57
N LYS A 39 -15.52 -1.41 5.72
CA LYS A 39 -14.61 -2.05 6.67
C LYS A 39 -14.25 -3.46 6.20
N LEU A 40 -12.96 -3.78 6.23
CA LEU A 40 -12.47 -5.13 6.01
C LEU A 40 -12.81 -6.02 7.22
N THR A 41 -13.42 -7.18 6.96
CA THR A 41 -13.91 -8.12 8.00
C THR A 41 -13.34 -9.53 7.84
N SER A 42 -12.31 -9.69 7.01
CA SER A 42 -11.68 -10.95 6.63
C SER A 42 -10.25 -10.68 6.13
N GLU A 43 -9.43 -11.71 5.99
CA GLU A 43 -8.01 -11.62 5.56
C GLU A 43 -7.81 -10.79 4.26
N ARG A 44 -8.82 -10.77 3.38
CA ARG A 44 -8.89 -9.92 2.19
C ARG A 44 -10.30 -9.42 1.86
N SER A 45 -10.37 -8.35 1.08
CA SER A 45 -11.63 -7.83 0.51
C SER A 45 -12.17 -8.75 -0.60
N PRO A 46 -13.45 -8.63 -0.99
CA PRO A 46 -13.90 -9.05 -2.31
C PRO A 46 -13.09 -8.38 -3.44
N GLU A 47 -13.18 -8.91 -4.66
CA GLU A 47 -12.65 -8.24 -5.85
C GLU A 47 -13.40 -6.92 -6.10
N ILE A 48 -12.64 -5.86 -6.34
CA ILE A 48 -13.14 -4.51 -6.61
C ILE A 48 -12.81 -4.17 -8.06
N ASN A 49 -13.86 -3.98 -8.89
CA ASN A 49 -13.70 -3.69 -10.31
C ASN A 49 -13.22 -2.25 -10.55
N LEU A 50 -12.29 -2.09 -11.49
CA LEU A 50 -11.67 -0.83 -11.89
C LEU A 50 -12.07 -0.53 -13.34
N ASP A 51 -12.86 0.52 -13.52
CA ASP A 51 -13.27 1.02 -14.84
C ASP A 51 -12.93 2.51 -14.95
N PRO A 52 -12.01 2.91 -15.85
CA PRO A 52 -11.20 2.07 -16.73
C PRO A 52 -10.14 1.22 -15.98
N PRO A 53 -9.61 0.16 -16.61
CA PRO A 53 -8.56 -0.66 -16.02
C PRO A 53 -7.31 0.14 -15.63
N PHE A 54 -6.74 -0.17 -14.45
CA PHE A 54 -5.62 0.53 -13.82
C PHE A 54 -4.26 0.23 -14.49
N PRO A 55 -3.59 1.22 -15.12
CA PRO A 55 -2.29 1.02 -15.78
C PRO A 55 -1.12 0.83 -14.80
N TYR A 56 -0.63 -0.39 -14.60
CA TYR A 56 0.44 -0.70 -13.64
C TYR A 56 1.21 -1.97 -14.05
N TYR A 57 2.42 -2.18 -13.51
CA TYR A 57 3.21 -3.42 -13.69
C TYR A 57 3.41 -3.88 -15.15
N GLY A 58 3.44 -2.96 -16.12
CA GLY A 58 3.53 -3.29 -17.55
C GLY A 58 2.23 -3.77 -18.20
N GLY A 59 1.09 -3.69 -17.50
CA GLY A 59 -0.23 -4.07 -17.98
C GLY A 59 -1.33 -3.07 -17.62
N LYS A 60 -2.59 -3.52 -17.76
CA LYS A 60 -3.79 -2.79 -17.36
C LYS A 60 -4.71 -3.72 -16.59
N HIS A 61 -5.05 -3.36 -15.36
CA HIS A 61 -5.69 -4.26 -14.40
C HIS A 61 -7.15 -3.92 -14.13
N GLN A 62 -8.01 -4.93 -14.14
CA GLN A 62 -9.46 -4.79 -14.06
C GLN A 62 -9.99 -4.98 -12.64
N THR A 63 -9.29 -5.72 -11.78
CA THR A 63 -9.70 -5.90 -10.38
C THR A 63 -8.56 -5.61 -9.41
N LEU A 64 -8.91 -5.24 -8.17
CA LEU A 64 -8.00 -5.26 -7.04
C LEU A 64 -8.60 -5.95 -5.82
N GLN A 65 -7.74 -6.37 -4.89
CA GLN A 65 -8.13 -6.84 -3.55
C GLN A 65 -7.20 -6.25 -2.48
N VAL A 66 -7.77 -5.79 -1.37
CA VAL A 66 -7.04 -5.33 -0.18
C VAL A 66 -6.81 -6.51 0.76
N TYR A 67 -5.60 -6.65 1.30
CA TYR A 67 -5.25 -7.68 2.28
C TYR A 67 -4.98 -7.06 3.65
N GLU A 68 -5.30 -7.79 4.72
CA GLU A 68 -5.04 -7.32 6.08
C GLU A 68 -3.54 -7.08 6.33
N ASP A 69 -2.69 -7.92 5.72
CA ASP A 69 -1.22 -7.93 5.75
C ASP A 69 -0.53 -6.69 5.10
N GLY A 70 -1.29 -5.62 4.82
CA GLY A 70 -0.76 -4.33 4.37
C GLY A 70 -0.54 -4.16 2.86
N PHE A 71 -1.02 -5.08 2.03
CA PHE A 71 -0.84 -5.02 0.58
C PHE A 71 -2.14 -5.08 -0.22
N ILE A 72 -2.03 -4.72 -1.49
CA ILE A 72 -3.09 -4.79 -2.50
C ILE A 72 -2.59 -5.65 -3.67
N THR A 73 -3.41 -6.58 -4.16
CA THR A 73 -3.15 -7.30 -5.43
C THR A 73 -4.00 -6.74 -6.56
N LEU A 74 -3.57 -6.97 -7.80
CA LEU A 74 -4.26 -6.59 -9.02
C LEU A 74 -4.46 -7.83 -9.91
N ASP A 75 -5.68 -8.06 -10.42
CA ASP A 75 -6.06 -9.25 -11.22
C ASP A 75 -5.67 -10.64 -10.62
N ASP A 76 -5.30 -10.71 -9.34
CA ASP A 76 -4.79 -11.94 -8.73
C ASP A 76 -5.90 -12.74 -8.05
N THR A 77 -6.38 -13.75 -8.78
CA THR A 77 -7.43 -14.67 -8.30
C THR A 77 -6.97 -15.58 -7.14
N GLN A 78 -5.66 -15.69 -6.88
CA GLN A 78 -5.14 -16.54 -5.82
C GLN A 78 -5.18 -15.83 -4.45
N ALA A 79 -5.54 -16.55 -3.40
CA ALA A 79 -5.35 -16.04 -2.04
C ALA A 79 -3.85 -15.86 -1.76
N ARG A 80 -3.49 -14.71 -1.18
CA ARG A 80 -2.12 -14.34 -0.82
C ARG A 80 -2.05 -14.00 0.67
N SER A 81 -0.84 -14.01 1.22
CA SER A 81 -0.51 -13.49 2.55
C SER A 81 0.96 -13.05 2.56
N ALA A 82 1.37 -12.30 3.58
CA ALA A 82 2.73 -11.77 3.73
C ALA A 82 3.80 -12.87 3.63
N TYR A 83 3.49 -14.09 4.10
CA TYR A 83 4.40 -15.24 4.03
C TYR A 83 4.84 -15.60 2.60
N LEU A 84 4.04 -15.30 1.58
CA LEU A 84 4.42 -15.59 0.18
C LEU A 84 5.52 -14.64 -0.32
N PHE A 85 5.60 -13.41 0.20
CA PHE A 85 6.64 -12.45 -0.13
C PHE A 85 8.00 -12.85 0.47
N ASP A 86 8.01 -13.58 1.59
CA ASP A 86 9.24 -14.13 2.19
C ASP A 86 9.83 -15.32 1.38
N GLN A 87 9.03 -15.95 0.51
CA GLN A 87 9.39 -17.23 -0.14
C GLN A 87 9.44 -17.20 -1.67
N LEU A 88 9.13 -16.07 -2.31
CA LEU A 88 9.01 -15.97 -3.77
C LEU A 88 9.74 -14.76 -4.35
N GLU A 89 10.19 -14.91 -5.60
CA GLU A 89 10.25 -13.76 -6.50
C GLU A 89 8.80 -13.34 -6.76
N VAL A 90 8.42 -12.13 -6.35
CA VAL A 90 7.03 -11.63 -6.48
C VAL A 90 6.76 -11.33 -7.95
N GLU A 91 6.18 -12.30 -8.67
CA GLU A 91 5.90 -12.19 -10.10
C GLU A 91 4.52 -11.59 -10.44
N PHE A 92 3.66 -11.36 -9.45
CA PHE A 92 2.30 -10.83 -9.64
C PHE A 92 2.21 -9.32 -9.32
N PRO A 93 1.36 -8.57 -10.06
CA PRO A 93 1.18 -7.13 -9.85
C PRO A 93 0.57 -6.87 -8.47
N SER A 94 1.35 -6.21 -7.62
CA SER A 94 0.96 -5.87 -6.26
C SER A 94 1.46 -4.47 -5.87
N ILE A 95 0.75 -3.85 -4.93
CA ILE A 95 1.05 -2.54 -4.35
C ILE A 95 1.19 -2.75 -2.85
N VAL A 96 2.39 -2.51 -2.34
CA VAL A 96 2.81 -2.93 -0.99
C VAL A 96 3.31 -1.71 -0.22
N PRO A 97 2.41 -0.87 0.34
CA PRO A 97 2.82 0.24 1.22
C PRO A 97 3.50 -0.26 2.48
N TRP A 98 3.11 -1.45 2.96
CA TRP A 98 3.65 -2.07 4.16
C TRP A 98 3.47 -3.57 4.06
N LEU A 99 4.52 -4.35 4.31
CA LEU A 99 4.41 -5.82 4.31
C LEU A 99 4.65 -6.36 5.69
N ALA A 100 3.60 -6.87 6.34
CA ALA A 100 3.73 -7.56 7.60
C ALA A 100 2.49 -8.37 7.94
N ARG A 101 2.65 -9.38 8.80
CA ARG A 101 1.51 -9.99 9.47
C ARG A 101 0.87 -9.02 10.45
N MET A 102 -0.29 -8.53 10.07
CA MET A 102 -1.16 -7.70 10.89
C MET A 102 -2.26 -8.56 11.46
N ASP A 103 -2.69 -8.26 12.68
CA ASP A 103 -3.84 -8.94 13.27
C ASP A 103 -4.93 -7.92 13.55
N ALA A 104 -5.89 -7.82 12.63
CA ALA A 104 -7.07 -6.97 12.79
C ALA A 104 -8.04 -7.52 13.87
N GLY A 105 -7.89 -8.79 14.27
CA GLY A 105 -8.63 -9.42 15.36
C GLY A 105 -8.08 -9.10 16.76
N LEU A 106 -6.78 -8.78 16.88
CA LEU A 106 -6.12 -8.35 18.12
C LEU A 106 -6.20 -6.84 18.40
N SER A 107 -7.39 -6.29 18.10
CA SER A 107 -8.16 -5.39 18.98
C SER A 107 -7.74 -3.93 19.24
N GLN A 108 -7.00 -3.25 18.34
CA GLN A 108 -6.82 -1.78 18.42
C GLN A 108 -7.07 -0.98 17.12
N GLY A 109 -7.14 -1.65 15.96
CA GLY A 109 -7.19 -0.98 14.66
C GLY A 109 -8.42 -1.26 13.82
N GLU A 110 -8.46 -0.63 12.65
CA GLU A 110 -9.36 -1.01 11.57
C GLU A 110 -8.75 -0.79 10.20
N ILE A 111 -9.19 -1.60 9.24
CA ILE A 111 -8.80 -1.50 7.84
C ILE A 111 -10.06 -1.14 7.07
N THR A 112 -10.03 -0.02 6.34
CA THR A 112 -11.19 0.48 5.59
C THR A 112 -10.77 0.89 4.18
N TYR A 113 -11.67 0.73 3.21
CA TYR A 113 -11.39 0.99 1.81
C TYR A 113 -12.61 1.49 1.03
N ARG A 114 -12.37 2.24 -0.05
CA ARG A 114 -13.40 2.81 -0.92
C ARG A 114 -12.88 3.04 -2.33
N LEU A 115 -13.61 2.56 -3.33
CA LEU A 115 -13.54 3.07 -4.70
C LEU A 115 -14.56 4.22 -4.84
N THR A 116 -14.15 5.35 -5.39
CA THR A 116 -15.01 6.53 -5.56
C THR A 116 -14.77 7.24 -6.89
N THR A 117 -15.86 7.75 -7.47
CA THR A 117 -15.90 8.66 -8.61
C THR A 117 -16.42 10.05 -8.20
N ASN A 118 -16.45 10.36 -6.90
CA ASN A 118 -16.91 11.63 -6.37
C ASN A 118 -16.03 12.79 -6.89
N THR A 119 -16.63 13.70 -7.65
CA THR A 119 -15.93 14.79 -8.34
C THR A 119 -15.18 15.73 -7.40
N THR A 120 -15.63 15.91 -6.15
CA THR A 120 -14.91 16.71 -5.15
C THR A 120 -13.57 16.05 -4.80
N VAL A 121 -13.58 14.75 -4.51
CA VAL A 121 -12.37 13.96 -4.20
C VAL A 121 -11.44 13.90 -5.41
N LEU A 122 -11.98 13.71 -6.62
CA LEU A 122 -11.17 13.69 -7.85
C LEU A 122 -10.52 15.05 -8.15
N ASN A 123 -11.22 16.17 -7.88
CA ASN A 123 -10.65 17.51 -8.02
C ASN A 123 -9.55 17.79 -6.99
N GLU A 124 -9.73 17.38 -5.73
CA GLU A 124 -8.71 17.45 -4.69
C GLU A 124 -7.46 16.65 -5.07
N ILE A 125 -7.65 15.43 -5.58
CA ILE A 125 -6.55 14.58 -6.08
C ILE A 125 -5.86 15.23 -7.27
N SER A 126 -6.59 15.77 -8.25
CA SER A 126 -5.99 16.46 -9.41
C SER A 126 -5.14 17.66 -8.97
N ALA A 127 -5.68 18.51 -8.09
CA ALA A 127 -4.96 19.66 -7.53
C ALA A 127 -3.74 19.25 -6.69
N TYR A 128 -3.82 18.14 -5.94
CA TYR A 128 -2.68 17.58 -5.22
C TYR A 128 -1.62 17.03 -6.19
N SER A 129 -2.05 16.32 -7.23
CA SER A 129 -1.19 15.68 -8.24
C SER A 129 -0.41 16.71 -9.04
N ALA A 130 -0.99 17.89 -9.30
CA ALA A 130 -0.33 18.98 -10.02
C ALA A 130 0.93 19.55 -9.33
N LYS A 131 1.21 19.17 -8.07
CA LYS A 131 2.51 19.42 -7.41
C LYS A 131 3.66 18.64 -8.05
N PHE A 132 3.36 17.53 -8.72
CA PHE A 132 4.32 16.71 -9.46
C PHE A 132 4.22 17.07 -10.95
N VAL A 133 5.33 17.45 -11.56
CA VAL A 133 5.34 18.03 -12.92
C VAL A 133 4.81 17.07 -13.99
N GLU A 134 5.00 15.76 -13.79
CA GLU A 134 4.51 14.67 -14.65
C GLU A 134 2.98 14.54 -14.67
N PHE A 135 2.32 15.13 -13.66
CA PHE A 135 0.89 15.03 -13.36
C PHE A 135 0.17 16.40 -13.41
N ILE A 136 0.81 17.45 -13.93
CA ILE A 136 0.21 18.80 -14.03
C ILE A 136 -1.11 18.87 -14.82
N ASN A 137 -1.31 17.94 -15.76
CA ASN A 137 -2.54 17.77 -16.55
C ASN A 137 -3.29 16.47 -16.21
N PHE A 138 -3.04 15.88 -15.04
CA PHE A 138 -3.66 14.61 -14.63
C PHE A 138 -5.10 14.83 -14.15
N VAL A 139 -6.05 14.20 -14.83
CA VAL A 139 -7.49 14.28 -14.52
C VAL A 139 -7.98 12.88 -14.16
N PRO A 140 -7.99 12.51 -12.87
CA PRO A 140 -8.37 11.18 -12.45
C PRO A 140 -9.87 10.93 -12.69
N VAL A 141 -10.21 9.74 -13.17
CA VAL A 141 -11.60 9.30 -13.41
C VAL A 141 -12.16 8.47 -12.25
N TYR A 142 -11.29 7.88 -11.42
CA TYR A 142 -11.64 7.30 -10.12
C TYR A 142 -10.48 7.43 -9.12
N ALA A 143 -10.82 7.26 -7.86
CA ALA A 143 -9.87 7.12 -6.76
C ALA A 143 -10.22 5.88 -5.94
N PHE A 144 -9.24 5.03 -5.70
CA PHE A 144 -9.31 3.95 -4.72
C PHE A 144 -8.46 4.33 -3.51
N ILE A 145 -9.09 4.41 -2.34
CA ILE A 145 -8.45 4.77 -1.07
C ILE A 145 -8.56 3.57 -0.15
N ALA A 146 -7.46 3.15 0.46
CA ALA A 146 -7.43 2.16 1.53
C ALA A 146 -6.58 2.68 2.69
N ILE A 147 -6.98 2.40 3.92
CA ILE A 147 -6.22 2.75 5.13
C ILE A 147 -6.18 1.55 6.07
N TRP A 148 -5.02 1.33 6.65
CA TRP A 148 -4.80 0.49 7.82
C TRP A 148 -4.55 1.46 8.97
N TYR A 149 -5.51 1.60 9.88
CA TYR A 149 -5.48 2.58 10.96
C TYR A 149 -5.33 1.89 12.31
N ASN A 150 -4.34 2.32 13.11
CA ASN A 150 -3.93 1.72 14.38
C ASN A 150 -3.80 0.18 14.33
N VAL A 151 -3.26 -0.37 13.24
CA VAL A 151 -3.06 -1.82 13.09
C VAL A 151 -1.83 -2.28 13.89
N GLY A 152 -2.05 -3.24 14.80
CA GLY A 152 -0.98 -3.93 15.51
C GLY A 152 -0.41 -5.10 14.70
N THR A 153 0.50 -5.84 15.31
CA THR A 153 1.04 -7.10 14.75
C THR A 153 0.85 -8.23 15.75
N ALA A 154 0.63 -9.46 15.25
CA ALA A 154 0.49 -10.68 16.05
C ALA A 154 1.72 -11.03 16.91
N TYR A 155 2.83 -10.32 16.76
CA TYR A 155 4.11 -10.59 17.43
C TYR A 155 4.35 -9.78 18.71
N TYR A 156 3.52 -8.79 19.04
CA TYR A 156 3.60 -8.08 20.32
C TYR A 156 2.57 -8.60 21.33
N ASP A 157 2.97 -8.62 22.60
CA ASP A 157 2.05 -8.87 23.71
C ASP A 157 1.27 -7.60 24.04
N ASN A 158 -0.03 -7.62 23.71
CA ASN A 158 -0.99 -6.54 23.97
C ASN A 158 -1.11 -6.14 25.45
N SER A 159 -0.56 -6.91 26.40
CA SER A 159 -0.52 -6.52 27.81
C SER A 159 0.61 -5.54 28.17
N THR A 160 1.64 -5.41 27.31
CA THR A 160 2.84 -4.60 27.61
C THR A 160 3.32 -3.68 26.48
N ASN A 161 2.95 -3.91 25.21
CA ASN A 161 3.53 -3.20 24.07
C ASN A 161 2.48 -2.87 22.98
N ASN A 162 1.71 -1.79 23.20
CA ASN A 162 0.63 -1.34 22.31
C ASN A 162 1.14 -0.57 21.07
N LYS A 163 2.05 -1.18 20.30
CA LYS A 163 2.57 -0.57 19.08
C LYS A 163 1.66 -0.77 17.89
N VAL A 164 1.37 0.31 17.20
CA VAL A 164 0.45 0.33 16.06
C VAL A 164 1.01 1.15 14.89
N ASN A 165 0.73 0.70 13.69
CA ASN A 165 1.00 1.46 12.47
C ASN A 165 -0.31 2.05 11.93
N SER A 166 -0.21 3.20 11.27
CA SER A 166 -1.29 3.86 10.55
C SER A 166 -0.77 4.34 9.21
N PHE A 167 -1.31 3.82 8.11
CA PHE A 167 -0.90 4.22 6.77
C PHE A 167 -2.05 4.10 5.77
N GLN A 168 -2.09 5.02 4.81
CA GLN A 168 -3.09 5.14 3.76
C GLN A 168 -2.44 4.97 2.38
N VAL A 169 -3.17 4.34 1.46
CA VAL A 169 -2.86 4.27 0.04
C VAL A 169 -3.95 4.96 -0.74
N LEU A 170 -3.55 5.84 -1.67
CA LEU A 170 -4.37 6.25 -2.80
C LEU A 170 -3.83 5.59 -4.07
N MET A 171 -4.70 4.91 -4.81
CA MET A 171 -4.50 4.52 -6.20
C MET A 171 -5.49 5.29 -7.07
N THR A 172 -5.04 5.90 -8.15
CA THR A 172 -5.92 6.69 -9.03
C THR A 172 -5.40 6.68 -10.47
N SER A 173 -6.29 6.83 -11.44
CA SER A 173 -5.98 6.71 -12.87
C SER A 173 -6.81 7.70 -13.69
N ASP A 174 -6.24 8.19 -14.79
CA ASP A 174 -6.94 8.93 -15.85
C ASP A 174 -7.36 8.01 -17.03
N GLY A 175 -7.10 6.70 -16.92
CA GLY A 175 -7.30 5.68 -17.96
C GLY A 175 -6.05 5.39 -18.81
N SER A 176 -5.05 6.27 -18.78
CA SER A 176 -3.76 6.14 -19.48
C SER A 176 -2.57 6.09 -18.53
N LYS A 177 -2.58 6.90 -17.46
CA LYS A 177 -1.58 6.99 -16.40
C LYS A 177 -2.19 6.58 -15.07
N SER A 178 -1.35 6.03 -14.20
CA SER A 178 -1.66 5.81 -12.79
C SER A 178 -0.82 6.73 -11.90
N LEU A 179 -1.40 7.11 -10.77
CA LEU A 179 -0.69 7.64 -9.62
C LEU A 179 -0.98 6.74 -8.43
N VAL A 180 0.07 6.34 -7.72
CA VAL A 180 -0.03 5.69 -6.41
C VAL A 180 0.69 6.57 -5.40
N LEU A 181 0.00 6.91 -4.31
CA LEU A 181 0.54 7.67 -3.18
C LEU A 181 0.42 6.82 -1.92
N PHE A 182 1.53 6.74 -1.17
CA PHE A 182 1.56 6.17 0.17
C PHE A 182 1.67 7.32 1.18
N ASP A 183 0.89 7.24 2.25
CA ASP A 183 0.84 8.22 3.33
C ASP A 183 0.99 7.51 4.67
N TYR A 184 2.17 7.64 5.29
CA TYR A 184 2.48 7.02 6.59
C TYR A 184 2.13 8.00 7.73
N ILE A 185 0.97 7.78 8.36
CA ILE A 185 0.43 8.63 9.43
C ILE A 185 1.12 8.32 10.77
N ARG A 186 1.46 7.05 11.02
CA ARG A 186 2.18 6.59 12.20
C ARG A 186 2.91 5.29 11.92
N VAL A 187 4.17 5.18 12.33
CA VAL A 187 4.92 3.92 12.28
C VAL A 187 5.68 3.73 13.58
N GLU A 188 5.30 2.71 14.34
CA GLU A 188 5.89 2.38 15.65
C GLU A 188 6.70 1.07 15.62
N TRP A 189 6.56 0.27 14.54
CA TRP A 189 7.25 -1.00 14.32
C TRP A 189 7.54 -1.23 12.84
N VAL A 190 8.62 -1.95 12.48
CA VAL A 190 9.13 -2.04 11.08
C VAL A 190 9.21 -3.46 10.47
N PHE A 191 9.79 -4.50 11.10
CA PHE A 191 9.74 -5.86 10.55
C PHE A 191 10.01 -7.00 11.58
N PHE A 192 9.75 -8.22 11.12
CA PHE A 192 9.75 -9.53 11.80
C PHE A 192 11.06 -9.93 12.51
N GLY A 193 12.22 -9.46 12.04
CA GLY A 193 13.54 -9.88 12.55
C GLY A 193 14.00 -9.15 13.82
N ASP A 194 13.75 -7.85 13.89
CA ASP A 194 14.23 -6.96 14.97
C ASP A 194 13.44 -7.13 16.28
N ILE A 195 12.38 -7.94 16.26
CA ILE A 195 11.52 -8.26 17.42
C ILE A 195 12.30 -9.04 18.50
N SER A 196 13.48 -9.58 18.18
CA SER A 196 14.33 -10.34 19.12
C SER A 196 15.32 -9.50 19.94
N PHE A 197 15.58 -8.23 19.60
CA PHE A 197 16.54 -7.35 20.31
C PHE A 197 16.02 -5.90 20.44
N TYR A 198 14.85 -5.73 21.06
CA TYR A 198 14.17 -4.44 21.17
C TYR A 198 14.68 -3.57 22.33
N THR A 199 15.87 -2.98 22.21
CA THR A 199 16.40 -1.98 23.18
C THR A 199 16.96 -0.69 22.58
N ASP A 200 17.19 -0.63 21.27
CA ASP A 200 18.15 0.34 20.70
C ASP A 200 17.54 1.47 19.85
N TYR A 201 16.20 1.55 19.74
CA TYR A 201 15.52 2.53 18.89
C TYR A 201 14.34 3.24 19.56
N ASP A 202 14.60 4.44 20.10
CA ASP A 202 13.60 5.46 20.44
C ASP A 202 13.39 6.43 19.25
N GLY A 203 12.16 6.91 19.05
CA GLY A 203 11.89 8.19 18.35
C GLY A 203 11.79 8.21 16.82
N ILE A 204 11.16 7.23 16.16
CA ILE A 204 10.96 7.22 14.69
C ILE A 204 9.70 8.02 14.28
N GLU A 205 9.57 9.27 14.72
CA GLU A 205 8.32 10.05 14.59
C GLU A 205 8.11 10.74 13.22
N ASN A 206 9.03 10.60 12.26
CA ASN A 206 9.05 11.44 11.06
C ASN A 206 9.00 10.65 9.72
N PHE A 207 7.79 10.19 9.36
CA PHE A 207 7.36 9.43 8.15
C PHE A 207 6.14 10.10 7.43
N PRO A 208 6.07 10.35 6.08
CA PRO A 208 4.79 10.26 5.34
C PRO A 208 4.82 9.87 3.81
N GLN A 209 5.36 10.64 2.82
CA GLN A 209 4.87 10.56 1.41
C GLN A 209 5.87 10.49 0.22
N PHE A 210 5.63 9.53 -0.69
CA PHE A 210 6.21 9.43 -2.04
C PHE A 210 5.15 9.08 -3.10
N ALA A 211 5.37 9.52 -4.34
CA ALA A 211 4.58 9.09 -5.50
C ALA A 211 5.30 7.96 -6.25
N ILE A 212 4.61 6.83 -6.45
CA ILE A 212 5.08 5.75 -7.35
C ILE A 212 4.47 5.98 -8.73
N LYS A 213 5.35 5.98 -9.74
CA LYS A 213 5.04 6.23 -11.15
C LYS A 213 5.10 4.92 -11.94
N THR A 214 4.07 4.62 -12.72
CA THR A 214 4.12 3.61 -13.78
C THR A 214 3.78 4.21 -15.13
N GLU A 215 4.68 4.05 -16.11
CA GLU A 215 4.43 4.35 -17.51
C GLU A 215 4.03 3.05 -18.23
N VAL A 216 2.99 3.11 -19.05
CA VAL A 216 2.69 2.04 -20.02
C VAL A 216 3.33 2.44 -21.36
N LEU A 217 4.13 1.53 -21.91
CA LEU A 217 4.78 1.63 -23.21
C LEU A 217 3.80 1.26 -24.35
#